data_AF-A0A7X7LLG7-F1
#
_entry.id   AF-A0A7X7LLG7-F1
#
_cell.length_a   1.000
_cell.length_b   1.000
_cell.length_c   1.000
_cell.angle_alpha   90.00
_cell.angle_beta   90.00
_cell.angle_gamma   90.00
#
_symmetry.space_group_name_H-M   'P 1'
#
loop_
_entity.id
_entity.type
_entity.pdbx_description
1 polymer ?
#
loop_
_entity_poly.entity_id
_entity_poly.type
_entity_poly.pdbx_seq_one_letter_code
_entity_poly.pdbx_strand_id
1 'polypeptide(L)'
;IGLKLADYMVTEAGFGADLGAEKFFDIVCRFGNLQPNAVVLVATIRALKNHGGVAKEDLGQINMAALEKGIENLEKQLENINKYGVPVVVSLNEFPGDTPEEIELVKEKCNALGASVAISQVWAKGGDGGLELAEKVIAAAETPSDFKPLYELEQPLKKKIEIVCQEIYGADGVNYSAAADEILSKYEELGYGNLPVCCAKTQYSLSDNPDLKGRPRGFKVDIGEVRLSAGAGFIVPLTGSIMTMPGLGKVPAAEKIDINAEGEIVGLF
;
A
#
# COMPACT_ATOMS: atom_id res chain seq x y z
N ILE A 1 17.97 4.42 14.17
CA ILE A 1 18.60 3.44 15.08
C ILE A 1 18.89 2.13 14.34
N GLY A 2 17.88 1.42 13.82
CA GLY A 2 18.08 0.13 13.10
C GLY A 2 19.14 0.20 12.00
N LEU A 3 19.07 1.18 11.09
CA LEU A 3 20.07 1.42 10.03
C LEU A 3 21.51 1.66 10.51
N LYS A 4 21.74 1.92 11.81
CA LYS A 4 23.08 2.10 12.39
C LYS A 4 23.58 0.84 13.12
N LEU A 5 22.71 -0.14 13.34
CA LEU A 5 22.99 -1.32 14.14
C LEU A 5 22.97 -2.63 13.33
N ALA A 6 22.38 -2.61 12.14
CA ALA A 6 22.25 -3.78 11.28
C ALA A 6 22.60 -3.42 9.83
N ASP A 7 23.09 -4.40 9.08
CA ASP A 7 23.40 -4.27 7.66
C ASP A 7 22.12 -4.18 6.80
N TYR A 8 21.05 -4.86 7.24
CA TYR A 8 19.72 -4.80 6.64
C TYR A 8 18.69 -4.36 7.68
N MET A 9 17.84 -3.41 7.31
CA MET A 9 16.70 -2.98 8.10
C MET A 9 15.42 -3.16 7.28
N VAL A 10 14.61 -4.14 7.68
CA VAL A 10 13.30 -4.39 7.08
C VAL A 10 12.26 -3.61 7.88
N THR A 11 11.42 -2.85 7.18
CA THR A 11 10.28 -2.12 7.75
C THR A 11 9.10 -2.24 6.80
N GLU A 12 7.90 -1.94 7.30
CA GLU A 12 6.67 -1.95 6.50
C GLU A 12 5.90 -0.64 6.67
N ALA A 13 4.92 -0.44 5.79
CA ALA A 13 3.94 0.62 5.89
C ALA A 13 2.54 0.02 5.77
N GLY A 14 1.59 0.57 6.53
CA GLY A 14 0.22 0.04 6.56
C GLY A 14 -0.53 0.24 5.23
N PHE A 15 -1.53 -0.63 4.99
CA PHE A 15 -2.32 -0.70 3.75
C PHE A 15 -1.50 -1.12 2.51
N GLY A 16 -2.04 -0.88 1.31
CA GLY A 16 -1.36 -1.16 0.05
C GLY A 16 -0.30 -0.12 -0.30
N ALA A 17 0.50 -0.39 -1.34
CA ALA A 17 1.56 0.52 -1.79
C ALA A 17 1.05 1.89 -2.28
N ASP A 18 -0.22 1.97 -2.68
CA ASP A 18 -0.92 3.20 -3.02
C ASP A 18 -1.13 4.15 -1.83
N LEU A 19 -1.08 3.65 -0.60
CA LEU A 19 -1.18 4.48 0.60
C LEU A 19 0.09 4.39 1.45
N GLY A 20 0.47 3.18 1.87
CA GLY A 20 1.57 2.96 2.79
C GLY A 20 2.91 3.33 2.16
N ALA A 21 3.23 2.73 1.01
CA ALA A 21 4.51 2.96 0.35
C ALA A 21 4.64 4.40 -0.16
N GLU A 22 3.60 4.96 -0.79
CA GLU A 22 3.54 6.38 -1.18
C GLU A 22 3.90 7.30 0.00
N LYS A 23 3.21 7.17 1.14
CA LYS A 23 3.48 7.99 2.33
C LYS A 23 4.86 7.73 2.94
N PHE A 24 5.32 6.48 2.91
CA PHE A 24 6.67 6.16 3.36
C PHE A 24 7.71 6.89 2.51
N PHE A 25 7.58 6.86 1.18
CA PHE A 25 8.50 7.53 0.26
C PHE A 25 8.38 9.06 0.31
N ASP A 26 7.16 9.59 0.23
CA ASP A 26 6.93 11.04 0.10
C ASP A 26 6.94 11.81 1.43
N ILE A 27 6.85 11.13 2.58
CA ILE A 27 6.85 11.78 3.91
C ILE A 27 8.01 11.24 4.76
N VAL A 28 8.04 9.94 5.05
CA VAL A 28 9.00 9.37 6.00
C VAL A 28 10.42 9.44 5.46
N CYS A 29 10.65 9.04 4.21
CA CYS A 29 11.99 9.10 3.60
C CYS A 29 12.48 10.54 3.47
N ARG A 30 11.60 11.50 3.13
CA ARG A 30 11.97 12.92 3.07
C ARG A 30 12.45 13.44 4.42
N PHE A 31 11.68 13.22 5.48
CA PHE A 31 12.03 13.72 6.81
C PHE A 31 13.18 12.95 7.46
N GLY A 32 13.27 11.65 7.19
CA GLY A 32 14.33 10.80 7.71
C GLY A 32 15.63 10.85 6.89
N ASN A 33 15.64 11.55 5.75
CA ASN A 33 16.71 11.49 4.75
C ASN A 33 17.09 10.04 4.42
N LEU A 34 16.07 9.22 4.13
CA LEU A 34 16.22 7.79 3.88
C LEU A 34 16.16 7.50 2.38
N GLN A 35 16.94 6.52 1.94
CA GLN A 35 16.96 6.02 0.58
C GLN A 35 16.69 4.51 0.62
N PRO A 36 15.48 4.05 0.27
CA PRO A 36 15.16 2.64 0.22
C PRO A 36 15.96 1.92 -0.88
N ASN A 37 16.63 0.81 -0.53
CA ASN A 37 17.41 0.03 -1.50
C ASN A 37 16.58 -0.99 -2.27
N ALA A 38 15.52 -1.51 -1.67
CA ALA A 38 14.62 -2.48 -2.28
C ALA A 38 13.22 -2.38 -1.66
N VAL A 39 12.21 -2.79 -2.41
CA VAL A 39 10.82 -2.91 -1.96
C VAL A 39 10.35 -4.34 -2.12
N VAL A 40 9.71 -4.89 -1.08
CA VAL A 40 8.97 -6.14 -1.18
C VAL A 40 7.49 -5.82 -1.31
N LEU A 41 6.88 -6.24 -2.42
CA LEU A 41 5.44 -6.12 -2.64
C LEU A 41 4.76 -7.47 -2.39
N VAL A 42 3.99 -7.56 -1.32
CA VAL A 42 3.33 -8.82 -0.92
C VAL A 42 2.01 -9.00 -1.66
N ALA A 43 1.77 -10.20 -2.19
CA ALA A 43 0.52 -10.60 -2.84
C ALA A 43 0.12 -12.04 -2.49
N THR A 44 -1.13 -12.40 -2.77
CA THR A 44 -1.64 -13.79 -2.71
C THR A 44 -2.55 -14.04 -3.91
N ILE A 45 -2.57 -15.26 -4.44
CA ILE A 45 -3.46 -15.65 -5.55
C ILE A 45 -4.93 -15.39 -5.21
N ARG A 46 -5.32 -15.67 -3.95
CA ARG A 46 -6.68 -15.40 -3.46
C ARG A 46 -7.03 -13.91 -3.48
N ALA A 47 -6.15 -13.02 -3.04
CA ALA A 47 -6.40 -11.58 -3.09
C ALA A 47 -6.51 -11.08 -4.53
N LEU A 48 -5.68 -11.60 -5.43
CA LEU A 48 -5.75 -11.28 -6.86
C LEU A 48 -7.09 -11.76 -7.45
N LYS A 49 -7.51 -13.00 -7.19
CA LYS A 49 -8.85 -13.49 -7.59
C LYS A 49 -9.98 -12.60 -7.04
N ASN A 50 -9.86 -12.10 -5.80
CA ASN A 50 -10.84 -11.15 -5.25
C ASN A 50 -10.85 -9.83 -6.03
N HIS A 51 -9.68 -9.31 -6.41
CA HIS A 51 -9.58 -8.14 -7.28
C HIS A 51 -10.15 -8.38 -8.68
N GLY A 52 -10.14 -9.62 -9.15
CA GLY A 52 -10.83 -10.07 -10.37
C GLY A 52 -12.35 -10.17 -10.26
N GLY A 53 -12.90 -10.08 -9.05
CA GLY A 53 -14.35 -10.12 -8.78
C GLY A 53 -14.85 -11.40 -8.11
N VAL A 54 -13.98 -12.31 -7.66
CA VAL A 54 -14.41 -13.51 -6.92
C VAL A 54 -14.82 -13.13 -5.50
N ALA A 55 -15.97 -13.63 -5.06
CA ALA A 55 -16.48 -13.44 -3.70
C ALA A 55 -15.57 -14.11 -2.67
N LYS A 56 -15.57 -13.63 -1.42
CA LYS A 56 -14.62 -14.09 -0.39
C LYS A 56 -14.78 -15.57 -0.07
N GLU A 57 -16.00 -16.05 -0.19
CA GLU A 57 -16.44 -17.42 0.09
C GLU A 57 -15.91 -18.40 -0.97
N ASP A 58 -15.63 -17.92 -2.19
CA ASP A 58 -15.27 -18.75 -3.35
C ASP A 58 -13.78 -18.70 -3.71
N LEU A 59 -12.95 -17.99 -2.93
CA LEU A 59 -11.53 -17.77 -3.24
C LEU A 59 -10.67 -19.05 -3.26
N GLY A 60 -11.17 -20.15 -2.70
CA GLY A 60 -10.49 -21.45 -2.73
C GLY A 60 -10.62 -22.20 -4.07
N GLN A 61 -11.49 -21.74 -4.97
CA GLN A 61 -11.67 -22.35 -6.28
C GLN A 61 -10.65 -21.79 -7.28
N ILE A 62 -10.18 -22.65 -8.19
CA ILE A 62 -9.29 -22.24 -9.29
C ILE A 62 -10.09 -21.35 -10.24
N ASN A 63 -9.59 -20.15 -10.54
CA ASN A 63 -10.23 -19.25 -11.49
C ASN A 63 -9.19 -18.36 -12.18
N MET A 64 -8.61 -18.90 -13.27
CA MET A 64 -7.56 -18.23 -14.04
C MET A 64 -8.03 -16.90 -14.65
N ALA A 65 -9.29 -16.81 -15.10
CA ALA A 65 -9.82 -15.58 -15.69
C ALA A 65 -9.93 -14.45 -14.65
N ALA A 66 -10.39 -14.76 -13.44
CA ALA A 66 -10.42 -13.80 -12.35
C ALA A 66 -9.01 -13.45 -11.86
N LEU A 67 -8.11 -14.44 -11.79
CA LEU A 67 -6.71 -14.19 -11.44
C LEU A 67 -6.06 -13.21 -12.43
N GLU A 68 -6.20 -13.45 -13.74
CA GLU A 68 -5.64 -12.57 -14.77
C GLU A 68 -6.19 -11.14 -14.66
N LYS A 69 -7.50 -10.99 -14.51
CA LYS A 69 -8.13 -9.67 -14.31
C LYS A 69 -7.68 -8.99 -13.00
N GLY A 70 -7.47 -9.78 -11.96
CA GLY A 70 -7.05 -9.31 -10.65
C GLY A 70 -5.60 -8.86 -10.57
N ILE A 71 -4.73 -9.48 -11.38
CA ILE A 71 -3.31 -9.15 -11.50
C ILE A 71 -3.13 -7.68 -11.93
N GLU A 72 -4.07 -7.09 -12.66
CA GLU A 72 -4.00 -5.65 -13.00
C GLU A 72 -3.83 -4.75 -11.76
N ASN A 73 -4.37 -5.15 -10.59
CA ASN A 73 -4.12 -4.42 -9.35
C ASN A 73 -2.63 -4.45 -8.98
N LEU A 74 -2.01 -5.64 -9.00
CA LEU A 74 -0.59 -5.84 -8.71
C LEU A 74 0.29 -5.10 -9.72
N GLU A 75 -0.05 -5.16 -11.01
CA GLU A 75 0.66 -4.42 -12.07
C GLU A 75 0.68 -2.92 -11.79
N LYS A 76 -0.46 -2.34 -11.36
CA LYS A 76 -0.51 -0.92 -11.00
C LYS A 76 0.37 -0.59 -9.79
N GLN A 77 0.42 -1.46 -8.79
CA GLN A 77 1.28 -1.24 -7.62
C GLN A 77 2.77 -1.34 -7.98
N LEU A 78 3.14 -2.26 -8.88
CA LEU A 78 4.50 -2.35 -9.43
C LEU A 78 4.88 -1.11 -10.24
N GLU A 79 4.00 -0.65 -11.14
CA GLU A 79 4.18 0.61 -11.87
C GLU A 79 4.38 1.78 -10.91
N ASN A 80 3.62 1.84 -9.82
CA ASN A 80 3.72 2.89 -8.81
C ASN A 80 5.08 2.89 -8.11
N ILE A 81 5.56 1.73 -7.67
CA ILE A 81 6.88 1.60 -7.03
C ILE A 81 7.99 2.00 -8.00
N ASN A 82 7.88 1.60 -9.27
CA ASN A 82 8.86 1.94 -10.30
C ASN A 82 8.98 3.47 -10.52
N LYS A 83 7.92 4.26 -10.26
CA LYS A 83 7.99 5.74 -10.35
C LYS A 83 8.97 6.35 -9.35
N TYR A 84 9.18 5.69 -8.22
CA TYR A 84 10.13 6.11 -7.20
C TYR A 84 11.57 5.66 -7.49
N GLY A 85 11.81 4.86 -8.54
CA GLY A 85 13.16 4.43 -8.92
C GLY A 85 13.79 3.41 -7.97
N VAL A 86 12.98 2.63 -7.24
CA VAL A 86 13.46 1.62 -6.29
C VAL A 86 13.27 0.20 -6.87
N PRO A 87 14.29 -0.68 -6.81
CA PRO A 87 14.16 -2.09 -7.17
C PRO A 87 13.03 -2.78 -6.39
N VAL A 88 12.21 -3.59 -7.08
CA VAL A 88 11.05 -4.26 -6.48
C VAL A 88 11.10 -5.78 -6.66
N VAL A 89 10.77 -6.48 -5.58
CA VAL A 89 10.59 -7.94 -5.52
C VAL A 89 9.16 -8.22 -5.08
N VAL A 90 8.43 -9.04 -5.82
CA VAL A 90 7.11 -9.51 -5.41
C VAL A 90 7.28 -10.73 -4.51
N SER A 91 6.67 -10.70 -3.33
CA SER A 91 6.54 -11.86 -2.46
C SER A 91 5.14 -12.44 -2.62
N LEU A 92 5.05 -13.61 -3.24
CA LEU A 92 3.78 -14.33 -3.37
C LEU A 92 3.65 -15.30 -2.19
N ASN A 93 2.82 -14.94 -1.21
CA ASN A 93 2.54 -15.81 -0.06
C ASN A 93 1.70 -17.00 -0.52
N GLU A 94 2.26 -18.20 -0.36
CA GLU A 94 1.61 -19.44 -0.79
C GLU A 94 0.49 -19.83 0.17
N PHE A 95 -0.66 -20.22 -0.38
CA PHE A 95 -1.77 -20.82 0.36
C PHE A 95 -2.02 -22.27 -0.07
N PRO A 96 -2.53 -23.12 0.84
CA PRO A 96 -3.05 -24.42 0.46
C PRO A 96 -4.14 -24.28 -0.61
N GLY A 97 -3.93 -24.91 -1.77
CA GLY A 97 -4.87 -24.90 -2.90
C GLY A 97 -4.46 -24.00 -4.06
N ASP A 98 -3.45 -23.14 -3.90
CA ASP A 98 -2.83 -22.42 -5.02
C ASP A 98 -2.17 -23.43 -5.98
N THR A 99 -2.42 -23.31 -7.29
CA THR A 99 -1.87 -24.26 -8.26
C THR A 99 -0.58 -23.75 -8.92
N PRO A 100 0.27 -24.65 -9.45
CA PRO A 100 1.45 -24.24 -10.21
C PRO A 100 1.11 -23.31 -11.38
N GLU A 101 -0.01 -23.52 -12.07
CA GLU A 101 -0.47 -22.70 -13.19
C GLU A 101 -0.87 -21.28 -12.75
N GLU A 102 -1.55 -21.16 -11.60
CA GLU A 102 -1.88 -19.85 -11.01
C GLU A 102 -0.60 -19.09 -10.62
N ILE A 103 0.38 -19.79 -10.04
CA ILE A 103 1.67 -19.21 -9.65
C ILE A 103 2.47 -18.74 -10.87
N GLU A 104 2.58 -19.58 -11.91
CA GLU A 104 3.33 -19.23 -13.11
C GLU A 104 2.73 -18.03 -13.85
N LEU A 105 1.40 -17.90 -13.90
CA LEU A 105 0.76 -16.70 -14.46
C LEU A 105 1.18 -15.42 -13.72
N VAL A 106 1.20 -15.45 -12.38
CA VAL A 106 1.63 -14.30 -11.58
C VAL A 106 3.10 -13.97 -11.86
N LYS A 107 3.97 -15.00 -11.91
CA LYS A 107 5.39 -14.80 -12.23
C LYS A 107 5.59 -14.19 -13.61
N GLU A 108 4.92 -14.70 -14.63
CA GLU A 108 5.01 -14.19 -16.00
C GLU A 108 4.67 -12.69 -16.06
N LYS A 109 3.53 -12.30 -15.47
CA LYS A 109 3.07 -10.90 -15.49
C LYS A 109 3.99 -9.97 -14.70
N CYS A 110 4.52 -10.40 -13.56
CA CYS A 110 5.48 -9.60 -12.78
C CYS A 110 6.83 -9.45 -13.50
N ASN A 111 7.35 -10.54 -14.08
CA ASN A 111 8.61 -10.52 -14.82
C ASN A 111 8.52 -9.62 -16.06
N ALA A 112 7.37 -9.57 -16.73
CA ALA A 112 7.12 -8.65 -17.85
C ALA A 112 7.22 -7.17 -17.45
N LEU A 113 7.00 -6.85 -16.17
CA LEU A 113 7.17 -5.51 -15.58
C LEU A 113 8.53 -5.30 -14.90
N GLY A 114 9.47 -6.24 -15.07
CA GLY A 114 10.81 -6.16 -14.51
C GLY A 114 10.91 -6.50 -13.02
N ALA A 115 9.86 -7.05 -12.42
CA ALA A 115 9.84 -7.44 -11.01
C ALA A 115 10.06 -8.95 -10.84
N SER A 116 11.08 -9.33 -10.09
CA SER A 116 11.29 -10.73 -9.71
C SER A 116 10.24 -11.17 -8.69
N VAL A 117 9.83 -12.45 -8.73
CA VAL A 117 8.83 -13.01 -7.81
C VAL A 117 9.44 -14.13 -6.97
N ALA A 118 9.36 -14.05 -5.66
CA ALA A 118 9.69 -15.15 -4.73
C ALA A 118 8.42 -15.75 -4.14
N ILE A 119 8.39 -17.08 -4.03
CA ILE A 119 7.33 -17.76 -3.28
C ILE A 119 7.71 -17.72 -1.80
N SER A 120 6.76 -17.29 -0.96
CA SER A 120 6.95 -17.16 0.48
C SER A 120 6.12 -18.19 1.23
N GLN A 121 6.81 -19.02 2.01
CA GLN A 121 6.25 -20.06 2.86
C GLN A 121 6.55 -19.78 4.34
N VAL A 122 6.89 -18.53 4.70
CA VAL A 122 7.36 -18.17 6.06
C VAL A 122 6.34 -18.46 7.15
N TRP A 123 5.04 -18.45 6.82
CA TRP A 123 3.99 -18.81 7.76
C TRP A 123 4.06 -20.30 8.17
N ALA A 124 4.33 -21.19 7.22
CA ALA A 124 4.37 -22.64 7.47
C ALA A 124 5.76 -23.15 7.89
N LYS A 125 6.83 -22.49 7.43
CA LYS A 125 8.22 -22.97 7.55
C LYS A 125 9.15 -22.02 8.30
N GLY A 126 8.64 -20.92 8.87
CA GLY A 126 9.47 -19.91 9.52
C GLY A 126 10.50 -19.31 8.57
N GLY A 127 11.70 -19.01 9.06
CA GLY A 127 12.77 -18.39 8.28
C GLY A 127 13.15 -19.18 7.02
N ASP A 128 13.13 -20.51 7.07
CA ASP A 128 13.49 -21.38 5.95
C ASP A 128 12.53 -21.19 4.75
N GLY A 129 11.26 -20.83 5.02
CA GLY A 129 10.27 -20.53 3.99
C GLY A 129 10.47 -19.17 3.30
N GLY A 130 11.46 -18.38 3.73
CA GLY A 130 11.74 -17.04 3.21
C GLY A 130 13.11 -16.91 2.55
N LEU A 131 13.89 -17.99 2.42
CA LEU A 131 15.24 -17.94 1.87
C LEU A 131 15.28 -17.40 0.43
N GLU A 132 14.38 -17.88 -0.44
CA GLU A 132 14.26 -17.38 -1.82
C GLU A 132 13.96 -15.88 -1.87
N LEU A 133 13.06 -15.42 -0.99
CA LEU A 133 12.72 -14.00 -0.87
C LEU A 133 13.93 -13.19 -0.39
N ALA A 134 14.64 -13.67 0.63
CA ALA A 134 15.82 -13.02 1.16
C ALA A 134 16.92 -12.87 0.10
N GLU A 135 17.21 -13.93 -0.66
CA GLU A 135 18.19 -13.90 -1.75
C GLU A 135 17.82 -12.87 -2.83
N LYS A 136 16.55 -12.83 -3.25
CA LYS A 136 16.08 -11.85 -4.25
C LYS A 136 16.11 -10.42 -3.72
N VAL A 137 15.79 -10.22 -2.44
CA VAL A 137 15.85 -8.90 -1.80
C VAL A 137 17.29 -8.41 -1.67
N ILE A 138 18.23 -9.30 -1.32
CA ILE A 138 19.66 -8.97 -1.27
C ILE A 138 20.15 -8.52 -2.66
N ALA A 139 19.85 -9.31 -3.70
CA ALA A 139 20.22 -8.96 -5.07
C ALA A 139 19.58 -7.65 -5.56
N ALA A 140 18.31 -7.40 -5.18
CA ALA A 140 17.63 -6.14 -5.48
C ALA A 140 18.29 -4.95 -4.76
N ALA A 141 18.67 -5.12 -3.48
CA ALA A 141 19.31 -4.07 -2.68
C ALA A 141 20.74 -3.73 -3.14
N GLU A 142 21.44 -4.67 -3.78
CA GLU A 142 22.75 -4.44 -4.40
C GLU A 142 22.65 -3.69 -5.75
N THR A 143 21.46 -3.64 -6.35
CA THR A 143 21.20 -2.84 -7.55
C THR A 143 21.07 -1.37 -7.14
N PRO A 144 21.75 -0.42 -7.83
CA PRO A 144 21.60 1.00 -7.51
C PRO A 144 20.15 1.48 -7.60
N SER A 145 19.61 2.00 -6.50
CA SER A 145 18.32 2.69 -6.47
C SER A 145 18.49 4.15 -6.88
N ASP A 146 17.66 4.64 -7.81
CA ASP A 146 17.55 6.08 -8.15
C ASP A 146 16.36 6.68 -7.40
N PHE A 147 16.36 6.51 -6.08
CA PHE A 147 15.21 6.89 -5.26
C PHE A 147 14.93 8.38 -5.38
N LYS A 148 13.72 8.71 -5.83
CA LYS A 148 13.21 10.08 -5.83
C LYS A 148 11.77 10.12 -5.35
N PRO A 149 11.41 11.12 -4.54
CA PRO A 149 10.01 11.35 -4.20
C PRO A 149 9.17 11.73 -5.44
N LEU A 150 7.84 11.62 -5.34
CA LEU A 150 6.94 11.71 -6.49
C LEU A 150 6.74 13.15 -7.00
N TYR A 151 6.83 14.13 -6.10
CA TYR A 151 6.60 15.55 -6.39
C TYR A 151 7.61 16.46 -5.67
N GLU A 152 7.70 17.73 -6.08
CA GLU A 152 8.51 18.72 -5.38
C GLU A 152 7.69 19.44 -4.29
N LEU A 153 8.34 19.80 -3.18
CA LEU A 153 7.65 20.44 -2.06
C LEU A 153 7.20 21.86 -2.38
N GLU A 154 7.84 22.55 -3.31
CA GLU A 154 7.52 23.92 -3.70
C GLU A 154 6.31 24.01 -4.65
N GLN A 155 5.80 22.87 -5.11
CA GLN A 155 4.58 22.85 -5.93
C GLN A 155 3.36 23.30 -5.11
N PRO A 156 2.32 23.87 -5.74
CA PRO A 156 1.06 24.16 -5.07
C PRO A 156 0.44 22.90 -4.46
N LEU A 157 -0.26 23.02 -3.34
CA LEU A 157 -0.85 21.88 -2.62
C LEU A 157 -1.79 21.08 -3.50
N LYS A 158 -2.66 21.76 -4.27
CA LYS A 158 -3.54 21.10 -5.24
C LYS A 158 -2.78 20.28 -6.28
N LYS A 159 -1.58 20.74 -6.69
CA LYS A 159 -0.77 20.03 -7.68
C LYS A 159 -0.18 18.75 -7.10
N LYS A 160 0.27 18.78 -5.84
CA LYS A 160 0.75 17.57 -5.14
C LYS A 160 -0.36 16.53 -5.02
N ILE A 161 -1.56 16.96 -4.63
CA ILE A 161 -2.74 16.08 -4.52
C ILE A 161 -3.07 15.49 -5.90
N GLU A 162 -3.11 16.31 -6.95
CA GLU A 162 -3.35 15.86 -8.32
C GLU A 162 -2.32 14.82 -8.78
N ILE A 163 -1.03 15.05 -8.52
CA ILE A 163 0.05 14.12 -8.85
C ILE A 163 -0.16 12.78 -8.14
N VAL A 164 -0.45 12.75 -6.84
CA VAL A 164 -0.72 11.50 -6.13
C VAL A 164 -1.93 10.78 -6.75
N CYS A 165 -3.03 11.49 -7.01
CA CYS A 165 -4.23 10.90 -7.57
C CYS A 165 -4.03 10.37 -9.01
N GLN A 166 -3.35 11.11 -9.88
CA GLN A 166 -3.12 10.69 -11.26
C GLN A 166 -2.05 9.60 -11.34
N GLU A 167 -0.90 9.84 -10.71
CA GLU A 167 0.25 8.97 -10.87
C GLU A 167 0.11 7.67 -10.09
N ILE A 168 -0.36 7.72 -8.83
CA ILE A 168 -0.44 6.55 -7.94
C ILE A 168 -1.80 5.86 -8.06
N TYR A 169 -2.90 6.63 -8.04
CA TYR A 169 -4.24 6.01 -8.07
C TYR A 169 -4.69 5.68 -9.49
N GLY A 170 -4.19 6.40 -10.50
CA GLY A 170 -4.65 6.28 -11.88
C GLY A 170 -5.99 6.98 -12.13
N ALA A 171 -6.29 8.01 -11.33
CA ALA A 171 -7.46 8.85 -11.53
C ALA A 171 -7.26 9.80 -12.72
N ASP A 172 -8.35 10.17 -13.38
CA ASP A 172 -8.34 11.18 -14.45
C ASP A 172 -8.16 12.60 -13.90
N GLY A 173 -8.37 12.78 -12.60
CA GLY A 173 -8.21 14.06 -11.91
C GLY A 173 -8.83 14.07 -10.53
N VAL A 174 -8.95 15.29 -9.98
CA VAL A 174 -9.42 15.54 -8.62
C VAL A 174 -10.52 16.59 -8.66
N ASN A 175 -11.62 16.37 -7.95
CA ASN A 175 -12.63 17.38 -7.68
C ASN A 175 -12.46 17.87 -6.23
N TYR A 176 -12.75 19.15 -5.99
CA TYR A 176 -12.67 19.74 -4.66
C TYR A 176 -14.03 20.30 -4.27
N SER A 177 -14.42 20.06 -3.01
CA SER A 177 -15.51 20.83 -2.42
C SER A 177 -15.09 22.30 -2.29
N ALA A 178 -16.05 23.22 -2.26
CA ALA A 178 -15.75 24.64 -2.05
C ALA A 178 -15.00 24.90 -0.74
N ALA A 179 -15.34 24.15 0.32
CA ALA A 179 -14.68 24.24 1.62
C ALA A 179 -13.23 23.72 1.58
N ALA A 180 -12.99 22.61 0.88
CA ALA A 180 -11.64 22.08 0.69
C ALA A 180 -10.76 23.04 -0.11
N ASP A 181 -11.32 23.66 -1.14
CA ASP A 181 -10.62 24.64 -1.97
C ASP A 181 -10.16 25.86 -1.16
N GLU A 182 -11.09 26.51 -0.45
CA GLU A 182 -10.81 27.68 0.39
C GLU A 182 -9.75 27.38 1.46
N ILE A 183 -9.85 26.21 2.09
CA ILE A 183 -8.89 25.78 3.12
C ILE A 183 -7.49 25.56 2.54
N LEU A 184 -7.36 24.98 1.36
CA LEU A 184 -6.06 24.77 0.71
C LEU A 184 -5.37 26.10 0.42
N SER A 185 -6.08 27.07 -0.15
CA SER A 185 -5.54 28.41 -0.38
C SER A 185 -5.11 29.08 0.93
N LYS A 186 -5.92 28.95 1.98
CA LYS A 186 -5.56 29.47 3.30
C LYS A 186 -4.30 28.83 3.89
N TYR A 187 -4.09 27.53 3.69
CA TYR A 187 -2.86 26.88 4.15
C TYR A 187 -1.63 27.38 3.39
N GLU A 188 -1.74 27.65 2.09
CA GLU A 188 -0.66 28.27 1.31
C GLU A 188 -0.34 29.69 1.82
N GLU A 189 -1.36 30.52 2.05
CA GLU A 189 -1.20 31.87 2.62
C GLU A 189 -0.55 31.88 4.00
N LEU A 190 -0.85 30.87 4.83
CA LEU A 190 -0.28 30.70 6.17
C LEU A 190 1.13 30.10 6.16
N GLY A 191 1.73 29.85 4.99
CA GLY A 191 3.08 29.33 4.84
C GLY A 191 3.20 27.80 4.94
N TYR A 192 2.09 27.07 4.92
CA TYR A 192 2.08 25.61 4.93
C TYR A 192 2.07 24.98 3.52
N GLY A 193 2.18 25.80 2.47
CA GLY A 193 2.16 25.33 1.07
C GLY A 193 3.25 24.33 0.72
N ASN A 194 4.41 24.41 1.40
CA ASN A 194 5.54 23.53 1.14
C ASN A 194 5.48 22.19 1.88
N LEU A 195 4.44 21.92 2.68
CA LEU A 195 4.29 20.62 3.34
C LEU A 195 3.91 19.52 2.34
N PRO A 196 4.34 18.26 2.58
CA PRO A 196 3.83 17.11 1.83
C PRO A 196 2.35 16.85 2.11
N VAL A 197 1.73 16.02 1.26
CA VAL A 197 0.33 15.63 1.36
C VAL A 197 0.19 14.18 1.80
N CYS A 198 -0.78 13.89 2.65
CA CYS A 198 -1.12 12.58 3.18
C CYS A 198 -2.58 12.29 2.86
N CYS A 199 -2.84 11.78 1.66
CA CYS A 199 -4.20 11.51 1.19
C CYS A 199 -4.87 10.44 2.06
N ALA A 200 -6.07 10.74 2.56
CA ALA A 200 -6.90 9.85 3.34
C ALA A 200 -8.09 9.38 2.49
N LYS A 201 -7.98 8.15 1.97
CA LYS A 201 -9.00 7.43 1.21
C LYS A 201 -9.15 6.01 1.71
N THR A 202 -10.13 5.28 1.17
CA THR A 202 -10.27 3.84 1.39
C THR A 202 -9.00 3.08 0.97
N GLN A 203 -8.63 2.08 1.75
CA GLN A 203 -7.55 1.14 1.45
C GLN A 203 -7.97 -0.01 0.53
N TYR A 204 -9.28 -0.12 0.24
CA TYR A 204 -9.84 -1.27 -0.46
C TYR A 204 -9.90 -1.12 -1.99
N SER A 205 -9.56 0.07 -2.49
CA SER A 205 -9.52 0.42 -3.90
C SER A 205 -8.42 1.44 -4.15
N LEU A 206 -7.92 1.48 -5.39
CA LEU A 206 -7.11 2.59 -5.89
C LEU A 206 -7.94 3.88 -5.94
N SER A 207 -9.25 3.80 -6.23
CA SER A 207 -10.14 4.95 -6.15
C SER A 207 -10.56 5.26 -4.71
N ASP A 208 -11.39 6.29 -4.55
CA ASP A 208 -12.06 6.63 -3.29
C ASP A 208 -13.32 5.78 -3.03
N ASN A 209 -13.73 4.93 -3.97
CA ASN A 209 -14.85 4.01 -3.84
C ASN A 209 -14.38 2.58 -3.48
N PRO A 210 -14.68 2.05 -2.28
CA PRO A 210 -14.19 0.75 -1.83
C PRO A 210 -14.65 -0.44 -2.67
N ASP A 211 -15.73 -0.31 -3.45
CA ASP A 211 -16.31 -1.39 -4.24
C ASP A 211 -15.62 -1.56 -5.60
N LEU A 212 -14.87 -0.56 -6.06
CA LEU A 212 -14.14 -0.62 -7.34
C LEU A 212 -12.83 -1.40 -7.17
N LYS A 213 -12.89 -2.73 -7.33
CA LYS A 213 -11.72 -3.62 -7.24
C LYS A 213 -10.85 -3.62 -8.52
N GLY A 214 -9.69 -4.27 -8.45
CA GLY A 214 -8.77 -4.40 -9.58
C GLY A 214 -8.03 -3.11 -9.84
N ARG A 215 -8.02 -2.69 -11.10
CA ARG A 215 -7.38 -1.47 -11.59
C ARG A 215 -8.43 -0.55 -12.23
N PRO A 216 -9.21 0.21 -11.42
CA PRO A 216 -10.27 1.07 -11.96
C PRO A 216 -9.73 2.12 -12.94
N ARG A 217 -10.63 2.59 -13.83
CA ARG A 217 -10.36 3.56 -14.90
C ARG A 217 -11.52 4.55 -14.99
N GLY A 218 -11.25 5.73 -15.54
CA GLY A 218 -12.32 6.69 -15.83
C GLY A 218 -12.93 7.33 -14.58
N PHE A 219 -12.15 7.43 -13.49
CA PHE A 219 -12.64 7.93 -12.20
C PHE A 219 -11.89 9.19 -11.79
N LYS A 220 -12.55 10.04 -11.01
CA LYS A 220 -11.94 11.18 -10.32
C LYS A 220 -11.98 10.93 -8.82
N VAL A 221 -11.09 11.59 -8.09
CA VAL A 221 -11.08 11.57 -6.62
C VAL A 221 -11.76 12.83 -6.10
N ASP A 222 -12.75 12.67 -5.23
CA ASP A 222 -13.48 13.79 -4.64
C ASP A 222 -12.87 14.17 -3.29
N ILE A 223 -12.33 15.38 -3.14
CA ILE A 223 -11.76 15.89 -1.88
C ILE A 223 -12.81 16.74 -1.15
N GLY A 224 -13.37 16.18 -0.08
CA GLY A 224 -14.43 16.82 0.70
C GLY A 224 -13.92 17.76 1.78
N GLU A 225 -12.84 17.38 2.46
CA GLU A 225 -12.27 18.10 3.61
C GLU A 225 -10.74 18.07 3.52
N VAL A 226 -10.06 19.08 4.08
CA VAL A 226 -8.61 19.11 4.20
C VAL A 226 -8.20 19.54 5.61
N ARG A 227 -7.33 18.76 6.26
CA ARG A 227 -6.81 19.05 7.62
C ARG A 227 -5.32 19.35 7.59
N LEU A 228 -4.87 20.22 8.48
CA LEU A 228 -3.45 20.50 8.72
C LEU A 228 -2.96 19.72 9.93
N SER A 229 -1.90 18.94 9.75
CA SER A 229 -1.17 18.29 10.85
C SER A 229 0.18 18.99 11.04
N ALA A 230 0.15 20.26 11.51
CA ALA A 230 1.35 21.12 11.56
C ALA A 230 2.50 20.52 12.38
N GLY A 231 2.21 19.87 13.51
CA GLY A 231 3.23 19.22 14.34
C GLY A 231 3.89 18.02 13.66
N ALA A 232 3.14 17.27 12.85
CA ALA A 232 3.67 16.15 12.08
C ALA A 232 4.27 16.59 10.73
N GLY A 233 3.92 17.78 10.25
CA GLY A 233 4.49 18.39 9.05
C GLY A 233 3.82 17.98 7.74
N PHE A 234 2.51 17.70 7.71
CA PHE A 234 1.80 17.39 6.45
C PHE A 234 0.35 17.88 6.41
N ILE A 235 -0.17 18.00 5.18
CA ILE A 235 -1.58 18.29 4.88
C ILE A 235 -2.32 16.98 4.63
N VAL A 236 -3.56 16.85 5.10
CA VAL A 236 -4.39 15.64 4.99
C VAL A 236 -5.63 15.95 4.16
N PRO A 237 -5.63 15.69 2.84
CA PRO A 237 -6.82 15.69 2.01
C PRO A 237 -7.69 14.45 2.29
N LEU A 238 -8.99 14.62 2.52
CA LEU A 238 -9.92 13.52 2.83
C LEU A 238 -10.92 13.32 1.69
N THR A 239 -11.05 12.08 1.19
CA THR A 239 -11.95 11.76 0.08
C THR A 239 -13.35 11.30 0.50
N GLY A 240 -13.50 10.90 1.76
CA GLY A 240 -14.75 10.39 2.31
C GLY A 240 -14.75 10.39 3.83
N SER A 241 -15.75 9.75 4.41
CA SER A 241 -15.83 9.59 5.87
C SER A 241 -14.75 8.62 6.36
N ILE A 242 -13.69 9.16 6.96
CA ILE A 242 -12.64 8.36 7.60
C ILE A 242 -13.04 8.08 9.04
N MET A 243 -13.14 6.79 9.39
CA MET A 243 -13.43 6.36 10.76
C MET A 243 -12.20 6.58 11.65
N THR A 244 -12.26 7.59 12.53
CA THR A 244 -11.19 7.89 13.50
C THR A 244 -11.45 7.25 14.87
N MET A 245 -12.65 6.73 15.11
CA MET A 245 -13.06 6.09 16.36
C MET A 245 -13.87 4.82 16.03
N PRO A 246 -13.23 3.63 15.95
CA PRO A 246 -13.94 2.38 15.68
C PRO A 246 -14.83 1.99 16.86
N GLY A 247 -16.04 1.49 16.56
CA GLY A 247 -16.93 0.90 17.55
C GLY A 247 -16.56 -0.56 17.86
N LEU A 248 -17.12 -1.09 18.96
CA LEU A 248 -17.04 -2.51 19.28
C LEU A 248 -17.98 -3.34 18.38
N GLY A 249 -17.59 -4.59 18.11
CA GLY A 249 -18.47 -5.56 17.45
C GLY A 249 -19.66 -5.95 18.33
N LYS A 250 -20.67 -6.60 17.72
CA LYS A 250 -21.89 -7.05 18.44
C LYS A 250 -21.58 -7.95 19.64
N VAL A 251 -20.55 -8.78 19.52
CA VAL A 251 -20.00 -9.62 20.60
C VAL A 251 -18.51 -9.29 20.68
N PRO A 252 -18.10 -8.39 21.58
CA PRO A 252 -16.71 -8.00 21.72
C PRO A 252 -15.84 -9.18 22.13
N ALA A 253 -14.62 -9.29 21.59
CA ALA A 253 -13.65 -10.30 22.04
C ALA A 253 -13.39 -10.24 23.55
N ALA A 254 -13.55 -9.06 24.16
CA ALA A 254 -13.44 -8.83 25.59
C ALA A 254 -14.34 -9.74 26.46
N GLU A 255 -15.48 -10.21 25.96
CA GLU A 255 -16.32 -11.17 26.70
C GLU A 255 -15.67 -12.55 26.87
N LYS A 256 -14.68 -12.87 26.04
CA LYS A 256 -13.95 -14.16 26.05
C LYS A 256 -12.52 -14.04 26.58
N ILE A 257 -12.04 -12.82 26.83
CA ILE A 257 -10.70 -12.58 27.38
C ILE A 257 -10.74 -12.89 28.87
N ASP A 258 -9.88 -13.80 29.32
CA ASP A 258 -9.76 -14.17 30.72
C ASP A 258 -8.31 -14.59 31.05
N ILE A 259 -8.04 -14.85 32.33
CA ILE A 259 -6.78 -15.43 32.83
C ILE A 259 -7.07 -16.76 33.52
N ASN A 260 -6.46 -17.85 33.06
CA ASN A 260 -6.66 -19.16 33.66
C ASN A 260 -5.95 -19.29 35.03
N ALA A 261 -6.15 -20.41 35.71
CA ALA A 261 -5.59 -20.65 37.06
C ALA A 261 -4.05 -20.66 37.06
N GLU A 262 -3.44 -20.94 35.91
CA GLU A 262 -2.00 -20.97 35.68
C GLU A 262 -1.42 -19.58 35.35
N GLY A 263 -2.28 -18.55 35.23
CA GLY A 263 -1.87 -17.18 34.91
C GLY A 263 -1.73 -16.90 33.41
N GLU A 264 -2.20 -17.78 32.55
CA GLU A 264 -2.17 -17.62 31.10
C GLU A 264 -3.40 -16.87 30.60
N ILE A 265 -3.18 -15.92 29.68
CA ILE A 265 -4.26 -15.16 29.06
C ILE A 265 -4.90 -16.01 27.97
N VAL A 266 -6.23 -16.16 28.03
CA VAL A 266 -7.02 -16.87 27.02
C VAL A 266 -7.93 -15.89 26.25
N GLY A 267 -8.25 -16.23 25.00
CA GLY A 267 -9.20 -15.45 24.19
C GLY A 267 -8.67 -14.15 23.57
N LEU A 268 -7.35 -13.89 23.64
CA LEU A 268 -6.73 -12.67 23.11
C LEU A 268 -6.37 -12.74 21.62
N PHE A 269 -6.06 -13.94 21.10
CA PHE A 269 -5.69 -14.20 19.69
C PHE A 269 -6.35 -15.47 19.17
#